data_AF-A0A142Y1H5-F1
#
_entry.id   AF-A0A142Y1H5-F1
#
_cell.length_a   1.000
_cell.length_b   1.000
_cell.length_c   1.000
_cell.angle_alpha   90.00
_cell.angle_beta   90.00
_cell.angle_gamma   90.00
#
_symmetry.space_group_name_H-M   'P 1'
#
loop_
_entity.id
_entity.type
_entity.pdbx_description
1 polymer ?
#
loop_
_entity_poly.entity_id
_entity_poly.type
_entity_poly.pdbx_seq_one_letter_code
_entity_poly.pdbx_strand_id
1 'polypeptide(L)'
;MNTHLFETFVTRKARWLPCLFVLWIGCGGEKESLHELEHEIPAHWPADFQDAISKIEQRTEALKSTHRGTETRSELVEIVGWVPEIAGDTDLPEELWVPIYRTCETLRRHLEKSDVEIVAYQDDFDRLATLLRESDVELRKIKKQLDAPEPSPASD
;
A
#
# COMPACT_ATOMS: atom_id res chain seq x y z
N MET A 1 -56.91 11.26 22.42
CA MET A 1 -57.67 11.10 23.68
C MET A 1 -57.52 9.64 24.07
N ASN A 2 -56.79 9.17 25.08
CA ASN A 2 -56.31 9.68 26.40
C ASN A 2 -54.88 9.10 26.64
N THR A 3 -53.82 9.82 27.00
CA THR A 3 -53.37 10.38 28.30
C THR A 3 -53.26 9.43 29.50
N HIS A 4 -52.00 9.10 29.85
CA HIS A 4 -51.34 8.86 31.16
C HIS A 4 -51.88 7.77 32.14
N LEU A 5 -51.08 7.05 32.96
CA LEU A 5 -50.26 7.52 34.09
C LEU A 5 -49.43 6.37 34.76
N PHE A 6 -48.24 6.73 35.26
CA PHE A 6 -47.54 6.32 36.51
C PHE A 6 -47.00 4.87 36.68
N GLU A 7 -45.68 4.65 36.70
CA GLU A 7 -44.71 4.85 37.81
C GLU A 7 -45.01 4.10 39.11
N THR A 8 -44.14 3.13 39.46
CA THR A 8 -43.90 2.73 40.85
C THR A 8 -42.40 2.62 41.11
N PHE A 9 -41.87 3.60 41.85
CA PHE A 9 -40.54 3.65 42.41
C PHE A 9 -40.68 3.50 43.93
N VAL A 10 -40.20 2.42 44.57
CA VAL A 10 -39.92 2.42 46.03
C VAL A 10 -38.76 1.47 46.37
N THR A 11 -37.56 2.04 46.34
CA THR A 11 -36.47 1.99 47.36
C THR A 11 -36.28 0.75 48.25
N ARG A 12 -35.02 0.29 48.38
CA ARG A 12 -34.40 0.04 49.70
C ARG A 12 -32.87 0.21 49.70
N LYS A 13 -32.48 1.41 50.16
CA LYS A 13 -31.44 1.76 51.15
C LYS A 13 -29.99 1.26 50.99
N ALA A 14 -29.16 2.27 50.77
CA ALA A 14 -27.72 2.37 51.01
C ALA A 14 -27.27 2.12 52.46
N ARG A 15 -25.94 1.98 52.59
CA ARG A 15 -24.99 2.23 53.70
C ARG A 15 -24.16 0.97 53.99
N TRP A 16 -22.82 0.96 54.07
CA TRP A 16 -21.79 2.00 54.21
C TRP A 16 -20.42 1.37 53.85
N LEU A 17 -19.54 2.15 53.19
CA LEU A 17 -18.05 2.05 53.16
C LEU A 17 -17.47 2.08 54.61
N PRO A 18 -16.19 1.73 54.92
CA PRO A 18 -15.00 2.10 54.13
C PRO A 18 -13.69 1.26 54.29
N CYS A 19 -12.63 1.74 53.60
CA CYS A 19 -11.20 1.72 54.00
C CYS A 19 -10.36 0.43 53.90
N LEU A 20 -9.47 0.36 52.90
CA LEU A 20 -7.98 0.36 53.03
C LEU A 20 -7.38 -0.08 51.68
N PHE A 21 -6.73 0.80 50.92
CA PHE A 21 -5.27 0.93 50.92
C PHE A 21 -4.52 -0.40 50.67
N VAL A 22 -4.35 -0.78 49.40
CA VAL A 22 -3.26 -1.68 48.96
C VAL A 22 -2.71 -1.16 47.63
N LEU A 23 -1.51 -0.58 47.73
CA LEU A 23 -0.37 -0.58 46.80
C LEU A 23 -0.68 -0.50 45.29
N TRP A 24 -0.35 0.59 44.59
CA TRP A 24 1.03 0.86 44.13
C TRP A 24 1.85 -0.40 43.84
N ILE A 25 1.44 -1.17 42.84
CA ILE A 25 2.39 -1.87 41.98
C ILE A 25 2.36 -1.12 40.65
N GLY A 26 3.18 -0.09 40.58
CA GLY A 26 3.65 0.42 39.30
C GLY A 26 4.44 -0.70 38.64
N CYS A 27 3.79 -1.47 37.78
CA CYS A 27 4.47 -2.38 36.89
C CYS A 27 5.15 -1.50 35.84
N GLY A 28 6.39 -1.09 36.13
CA GLY A 28 7.33 -0.61 35.13
C GLY A 28 7.64 -1.76 34.19
N GLY A 29 6.75 -2.00 33.24
CA GLY A 29 7.10 -2.69 32.01
C GLY A 29 7.97 -1.72 31.24
N GLU A 30 9.28 -1.95 31.28
CA GLU A 30 10.18 -1.44 30.25
C GLU A 30 9.51 -1.72 28.91
N LYS A 31 9.25 -0.65 28.14
CA LYS A 31 8.91 -0.80 26.73
C LYS A 31 10.21 -1.22 26.06
N GLU A 32 10.52 -2.50 26.18
CA GLU A 32 11.43 -3.18 25.27
C GLU A 32 10.93 -2.79 23.87
N SER A 33 11.75 -2.05 23.12
CA SER A 33 11.49 -1.73 21.71
C SER A 33 11.67 -3.02 20.90
N LEU A 34 10.84 -4.03 21.18
CA LEU A 34 10.72 -5.22 20.38
C LEU A 34 9.93 -4.84 19.15
N HIS A 35 10.65 -4.57 18.07
CA HIS A 35 10.61 -5.36 16.85
C HIS A 35 11.32 -4.56 15.77
N GLU A 36 12.61 -4.82 15.59
CA GLU A 36 13.17 -4.82 14.24
C GLU A 36 12.40 -5.92 13.48
N LEU A 37 11.25 -5.58 12.89
CA LEU A 37 10.65 -6.43 11.87
C LEU A 37 11.61 -6.36 10.68
N GLU A 38 12.54 -7.30 10.64
CA GLU A 38 13.25 -7.69 9.43
C GLU A 38 12.15 -8.18 8.47
N HIS A 39 11.63 -7.27 7.64
CA HIS A 39 10.63 -7.61 6.65
C HIS A 39 11.36 -8.42 5.57
N GLU A 40 11.09 -9.72 5.52
CA GLU A 40 11.58 -10.57 4.44
C GLU A 40 11.03 -10.03 3.11
N ILE A 41 11.92 -9.54 2.25
CA ILE A 41 11.55 -9.03 0.93
C ILE A 41 11.25 -10.24 0.04
N PRO A 42 10.01 -10.40 -0.47
CA PRO A 42 9.67 -11.53 -1.32
C PRO A 42 10.50 -11.54 -2.61
N ALA A 43 10.77 -12.74 -3.14
CA ALA A 43 11.60 -12.89 -4.35
C ALA A 43 11.03 -12.17 -5.59
N HIS A 44 9.72 -11.92 -5.61
CA HIS A 44 9.02 -11.20 -6.68
C HIS A 44 8.86 -9.70 -6.43
N TRP A 45 9.41 -9.13 -5.33
CA TRP A 45 9.47 -7.68 -5.13
C TRP A 45 10.21 -7.01 -6.30
N PRO A 46 9.63 -6.01 -7.01
CA PRO A 46 10.31 -5.38 -8.12
C PRO A 46 11.44 -4.44 -7.68
N ALA A 47 12.59 -4.52 -8.33
CA ALA A 47 13.74 -3.66 -8.05
C ALA A 47 13.55 -2.22 -8.55
N ASP A 48 12.85 -2.06 -9.68
CA ASP A 48 12.56 -0.78 -10.32
C ASP A 48 11.33 -0.90 -11.26
N PHE A 49 11.02 0.17 -12.01
CA PHE A 49 9.89 0.17 -12.95
C PHE A 49 10.05 -0.82 -14.11
N GLN A 50 11.26 -1.08 -14.61
CA GLN A 50 11.47 -2.03 -15.71
C GLN A 50 11.32 -3.47 -15.25
N ASP A 51 11.81 -3.78 -14.04
CA ASP A 51 11.59 -5.06 -13.40
C ASP A 51 10.12 -5.28 -13.06
N ALA A 52 9.40 -4.25 -12.59
CA ALA A 52 7.96 -4.31 -12.35
C ALA A 52 7.18 -4.65 -13.64
N ILE A 53 7.48 -3.97 -14.75
CA ILE A 53 6.88 -4.28 -16.07
C ILE A 53 7.13 -5.73 -16.45
N SER A 54 8.39 -6.17 -16.39
CA SER A 54 8.78 -7.53 -16.77
C SER A 54 8.06 -8.59 -15.94
N LYS A 55 7.96 -8.36 -14.63
CA LYS A 55 7.27 -9.26 -13.70
C LYS A 55 5.76 -9.28 -13.96
N ILE A 56 5.12 -8.14 -14.20
CA ILE A 56 3.69 -8.06 -14.56
C ILE A 56 3.42 -8.82 -15.87
N GLU A 57 4.20 -8.54 -16.92
CA GLU A 57 4.07 -9.20 -18.23
C GLU A 57 4.20 -10.73 -18.08
N GLN A 58 5.22 -11.20 -17.34
CA GLN A 58 5.41 -12.63 -17.06
C GLN A 58 4.18 -13.28 -16.41
N ARG A 59 3.60 -12.66 -15.37
CA ARG A 59 2.42 -13.24 -14.67
C ARG A 59 1.18 -13.18 -15.55
N THR A 60 0.97 -12.09 -16.28
CA THR A 60 -0.20 -11.98 -17.18
C THR A 60 -0.15 -13.02 -18.29
N GLU A 61 1.01 -13.28 -18.90
CA GLU A 61 1.18 -14.36 -19.89
C GLU A 61 1.05 -15.77 -19.29
N ALA A 62 1.55 -15.98 -18.07
CA ALA A 62 1.38 -17.25 -17.37
C ALA A 62 -0.11 -17.55 -17.08
N LEU A 63 -0.88 -16.52 -16.69
CA LEU A 63 -2.32 -16.64 -16.44
C LEU A 63 -3.13 -16.88 -17.72
N LYS A 64 -2.67 -16.39 -18.87
CA LYS A 64 -3.30 -16.68 -20.18
C LYS A 64 -3.07 -18.12 -20.64
N SER A 65 -1.92 -18.70 -20.31
CA SER A 65 -1.45 -19.97 -20.86
C SER A 65 -1.67 -21.19 -19.96
N THR A 66 -1.79 -21.01 -18.65
CA THR A 66 -1.77 -22.12 -17.67
C THR A 66 -2.83 -21.95 -16.59
N HIS A 67 -3.50 -23.05 -16.20
CA HIS A 67 -4.42 -23.10 -15.04
C HIS A 67 -3.72 -22.98 -13.66
N ARG A 68 -2.44 -22.57 -13.59
CA ARG A 68 -1.73 -22.25 -12.32
C ARG A 68 -2.15 -20.86 -11.81
N GLY A 69 -3.47 -20.67 -11.68
CA GLY A 69 -4.08 -19.35 -11.60
C GLY A 69 -3.91 -18.66 -10.25
N THR A 70 -3.87 -19.39 -9.13
CA THR A 70 -4.02 -18.76 -7.81
C THR A 70 -2.74 -18.09 -7.32
N GLU A 71 -1.62 -18.79 -7.25
CA GLU A 71 -0.33 -18.22 -6.81
C GLU A 71 0.14 -17.11 -7.76
N THR A 72 0.13 -17.37 -9.08
CA THR A 72 0.50 -16.37 -10.08
C THR A 72 -0.39 -15.12 -10.03
N ARG A 73 -1.69 -15.27 -9.76
CA ARG A 73 -2.58 -14.12 -9.56
C ARG A 73 -2.28 -13.39 -8.25
N SER A 74 -2.02 -14.10 -7.15
CA SER A 74 -1.63 -13.47 -5.89
C SER A 74 -0.35 -12.66 -6.03
N GLU A 75 0.69 -13.22 -6.65
CA GLU A 75 1.92 -12.48 -6.93
C GLU A 75 1.66 -11.25 -7.80
N LEU A 76 0.80 -11.37 -8.82
CA LEU A 76 0.43 -10.24 -9.67
C LEU A 76 -0.28 -9.13 -8.88
N VAL A 77 -1.17 -9.48 -7.94
CA VAL A 77 -1.81 -8.52 -7.03
C VAL A 77 -0.75 -7.80 -6.18
N GLU A 78 0.20 -8.54 -5.62
CA GLU A 78 1.26 -7.97 -4.78
C GLU A 78 2.17 -7.04 -5.58
N ILE A 79 2.63 -7.46 -6.76
CA ILE A 79 3.45 -6.63 -7.64
C ILE A 79 2.74 -5.33 -7.99
N VAL A 80 1.47 -5.40 -8.42
CA VAL A 80 0.67 -4.20 -8.72
C VAL A 80 0.49 -3.32 -7.48
N GLY A 81 0.39 -3.93 -6.30
CA GLY A 81 0.30 -3.24 -5.02
C GLY A 81 1.56 -2.50 -4.60
N TRP A 82 2.75 -3.02 -4.95
CA TRP A 82 4.04 -2.40 -4.60
C TRP A 82 4.52 -1.35 -5.60
N VAL A 83 4.01 -1.35 -6.84
CA VAL A 83 4.41 -0.35 -7.84
C VAL A 83 4.26 1.11 -7.36
N PRO A 84 3.16 1.51 -6.68
CA PRO A 84 3.06 2.85 -6.12
C PRO A 84 4.06 3.14 -4.99
N GLU A 85 4.49 2.12 -4.24
CA GLU A 85 5.54 2.26 -3.21
C GLU A 85 6.88 2.56 -3.88
N ILE A 86 7.24 1.80 -4.92
CA ILE A 86 8.43 2.05 -5.73
C ILE A 86 8.38 3.46 -6.31
N ALA A 87 7.23 3.91 -6.82
CA ALA A 87 7.09 5.27 -7.34
C ALA A 87 7.28 6.34 -6.25
N GLY A 88 6.78 6.08 -5.04
CA GLY A 88 6.94 6.96 -3.87
C GLY A 88 8.38 7.09 -3.38
N ASP A 89 9.23 6.10 -3.64
CA ASP A 89 10.66 6.11 -3.30
C ASP A 89 11.54 6.85 -4.33
N THR A 90 10.94 7.48 -5.34
CA THR A 90 11.65 8.23 -6.39
C THR A 90 11.36 9.73 -6.36
N ASP A 91 12.17 10.52 -7.08
CA ASP A 91 11.94 11.95 -7.30
C ASP A 91 10.87 12.25 -8.38
N LEU A 92 9.97 11.30 -8.65
CA LEU A 92 8.96 11.43 -9.70
C LEU A 92 7.91 12.49 -9.32
N PRO A 93 7.59 13.45 -10.20
CA PRO A 93 6.59 14.47 -9.91
C PRO A 93 5.18 13.89 -9.79
N GLU A 94 4.30 14.60 -9.08
CA GLU A 94 2.91 14.19 -8.83
C GLU A 94 2.12 13.89 -10.09
N GLU A 95 2.36 14.66 -11.14
CA GLU A 95 1.72 14.48 -12.44
C GLU A 95 1.99 13.11 -13.07
N LEU A 96 3.10 12.44 -12.71
CA LEU A 96 3.48 11.12 -13.20
C LEU A 96 3.16 10.01 -12.20
N TRP A 97 3.35 10.21 -10.89
CA TRP A 97 3.09 9.15 -9.91
C TRP A 97 1.59 8.95 -9.62
N VAL A 98 0.75 9.99 -9.69
CA VAL A 98 -0.70 9.86 -9.45
C VAL A 98 -1.40 8.98 -10.48
N PRO A 99 -1.14 9.11 -11.80
CA PRO A 99 -1.65 8.17 -12.80
C PRO A 99 -1.25 6.71 -12.54
N ILE A 100 -0.01 6.46 -12.10
CA ILE A 100 0.46 5.12 -11.73
C ILE A 100 -0.39 4.58 -10.58
N TYR A 101 -0.48 5.33 -9.47
CA TYR A 101 -1.27 4.94 -8.31
C TYR A 101 -2.72 4.59 -8.66
N ARG A 102 -3.40 5.44 -9.44
CA ARG A 102 -4.80 5.21 -9.84
C ARG A 102 -4.97 3.98 -10.74
N THR A 103 -4.01 3.73 -11.63
CA THR A 103 -4.04 2.57 -12.51
C THR A 103 -3.80 1.29 -11.72
N CYS A 104 -2.85 1.29 -10.77
CA CYS A 104 -2.65 0.17 -9.84
C CYS A 104 -3.90 -0.11 -9.00
N GLU A 105 -4.54 0.91 -8.45
CA GLU A 105 -5.78 0.76 -7.68
C GLU A 105 -6.93 0.19 -8.52
N THR A 106 -6.97 0.52 -9.81
CA THR A 106 -7.96 -0.05 -10.74
C THR A 106 -7.66 -1.54 -10.99
N LEU A 107 -6.41 -1.86 -11.31
CA LEU A 107 -5.96 -3.24 -11.52
C LEU A 107 -6.12 -4.12 -10.28
N ARG A 108 -5.88 -3.61 -9.07
CA ARG A 108 -6.13 -4.37 -7.83
C ARG A 108 -7.59 -4.80 -7.70
N ARG A 109 -8.52 -3.87 -7.93
CA ARG A 109 -9.97 -4.19 -7.91
C ARG A 109 -10.37 -5.17 -9.01
N HIS A 110 -9.68 -5.16 -10.15
CA HIS A 110 -9.87 -6.14 -11.21
C HIS A 110 -9.34 -7.52 -10.80
N LEU A 111 -8.15 -7.57 -10.20
CA LEU A 111 -7.49 -8.78 -9.74
C LEU A 111 -8.09 -9.38 -8.46
N GLU A 112 -8.91 -8.64 -7.72
CA GLU A 112 -9.73 -9.19 -6.62
C GLU A 112 -10.95 -9.97 -7.14
N LYS A 113 -11.41 -9.70 -8.37
CA LYS A 113 -12.53 -10.41 -9.00
C LYS A 113 -12.05 -11.72 -9.60
N SER A 114 -12.21 -12.82 -8.85
CA SER A 114 -11.69 -14.15 -9.22
C SER A 114 -12.36 -14.81 -10.42
N ASP A 115 -13.51 -14.29 -10.86
CA ASP A 115 -14.36 -14.85 -11.90
C ASP A 115 -14.15 -14.23 -13.30
N VAL A 116 -13.32 -13.20 -13.41
CA VAL A 116 -13.01 -12.54 -14.68
C VAL A 116 -11.62 -12.92 -15.18
N GLU A 117 -11.55 -13.31 -16.46
CA GLU A 117 -10.32 -13.62 -17.15
C GLU A 117 -9.39 -12.41 -17.25
N ILE A 118 -8.09 -12.60 -17.03
CA ILE A 118 -7.09 -11.51 -17.02
C ILE A 118 -7.04 -10.75 -18.36
N VAL A 119 -7.35 -11.42 -19.47
CA VAL A 119 -7.40 -10.80 -20.80
C VAL A 119 -8.41 -9.64 -20.88
N ALA A 120 -9.45 -9.63 -20.04
CA ALA A 120 -10.42 -8.54 -19.99
C ALA A 120 -9.82 -7.23 -19.47
N TYR A 121 -8.64 -7.27 -18.85
CA TYR A 121 -7.96 -6.14 -18.23
C TYR A 121 -6.64 -5.79 -18.93
N GLN A 122 -6.40 -6.33 -20.13
CA GLN A 122 -5.15 -6.12 -20.87
C GLN A 122 -4.85 -4.63 -21.10
N ASP A 123 -5.87 -3.84 -21.46
CA ASP A 123 -5.70 -2.41 -21.71
C ASP A 123 -5.19 -1.64 -20.47
N ASP A 124 -5.62 -2.04 -19.26
CA ASP A 124 -5.16 -1.43 -18.02
C ASP A 124 -3.71 -1.84 -17.70
N PHE A 125 -3.32 -3.08 -18.00
CA PHE A 125 -1.92 -3.52 -17.89
C PHE A 125 -1.01 -2.79 -18.87
N ASP A 126 -1.44 -2.63 -20.12
CA ASP A 126 -0.69 -1.90 -21.16
C ASP A 126 -0.55 -0.42 -20.80
N ARG A 127 -1.61 0.16 -20.22
CA ARG A 127 -1.59 1.52 -19.68
C ARG A 127 -0.58 1.65 -18.54
N LEU A 128 -0.61 0.73 -17.57
CA LEU A 128 0.35 0.76 -16.46
C LEU A 128 1.78 0.65 -17.00
N ALA A 129 2.05 -0.29 -17.91
CA ALA A 129 3.36 -0.47 -18.50
C ALA A 129 3.84 0.79 -19.25
N THR A 130 2.95 1.47 -19.97
CA THR A 130 3.26 2.76 -20.60
C THR A 130 3.68 3.82 -19.59
N LEU A 131 2.88 4.02 -18.53
CA LEU A 131 3.17 4.99 -17.47
C LEU A 131 4.52 4.72 -16.78
N LEU A 132 4.84 3.45 -16.53
CA LEU A 132 6.10 3.05 -15.91
C LEU A 132 7.31 3.30 -16.83
N ARG A 133 7.18 3.05 -18.13
CA ARG A 133 8.24 3.36 -19.11
C ARG A 133 8.49 4.86 -19.24
N GLU A 134 7.42 5.66 -19.31
CA GLU A 134 7.52 7.12 -19.37
C GLU A 134 8.18 7.68 -18.12
N SER A 135 7.79 7.18 -16.94
CA SER A 135 8.34 7.60 -15.66
C SER A 135 9.81 7.24 -15.50
N ASP A 136 10.23 6.05 -15.96
CA ASP A 136 11.65 5.66 -15.97
C ASP A 136 12.50 6.60 -16.85
N VAL A 137 11.97 7.02 -18.01
CA VAL A 137 12.63 7.99 -18.89
C VAL A 137 12.79 9.35 -18.19
N GLU A 138 11.75 9.83 -17.51
CA GLU A 138 11.82 11.11 -16.79
C GLU A 138 12.77 11.06 -15.60
N LEU A 139 12.79 9.98 -14.82
CA LEU A 139 13.74 9.80 -13.72
C LEU A 139 15.19 9.85 -14.21
N ARG A 140 15.51 9.24 -15.36
CA ARG A 140 16.85 9.33 -15.96
C ARG A 140 17.21 10.76 -16.36
N LYS A 141 16.25 11.57 -16.81
CA LYS A 141 16.48 12.99 -17.14
C LYS A 141 16.73 13.80 -15.87
N ILE A 142 15.91 13.62 -14.84
CA ILE A 142 16.06 14.28 -13.54
C ILE A 142 17.44 13.97 -12.95
N LYS A 143 17.82 12.70 -12.92
CA LYS A 143 19.15 12.27 -12.43
C LYS A 143 20.29 12.93 -13.22
N LYS A 144 20.19 12.97 -14.54
CA LYS A 144 21.22 13.61 -15.39
C LYS A 144 21.34 15.11 -15.13
N GLN A 145 20.24 15.79 -14.82
CA GLN A 145 20.25 17.21 -14.47
C GLN A 145 20.89 17.45 -13.10
N LEU A 146 20.63 16.56 -12.14
CA LEU A 146 21.22 16.62 -10.79
C LEU A 146 22.75 16.37 -10.82
N ASP A 147 23.20 15.45 -11.68
CA ASP A 147 24.63 15.11 -11.81
C ASP A 147 25.41 16.14 -12.67
N ALA A 148 24.76 17.14 -13.25
CA ALA A 148 25.42 18.15 -14.08
C ALA A 148 26.26 19.10 -13.21
N PRO A 149 27.53 19.39 -13.57
CA PRO A 149 28.35 20.32 -12.80
C PRO A 149 27.74 21.72 -12.82
N GLU A 150 27.64 22.34 -11.63
CA GLU A 150 27.24 23.75 -11.47
C GLU A 150 28.05 24.63 -12.45
N PRO A 151 27.39 25.53 -13.20
CA PRO A 151 28.09 26.42 -14.12
C PRO A 151 29.09 27.26 -13.33
N SER A 152 30.37 27.17 -13.69
CA SER A 152 31.44 27.97 -13.08
C SER A 152 31.00 29.43 -13.05
N PRO A 153 31.10 30.13 -11.90
CA PRO A 153 30.78 31.55 -11.85
C PRO A 153 31.65 32.25 -12.89
N ALA A 154 30.99 32.97 -13.81
CA ALA A 154 31.66 33.75 -14.83
C ALA A 154 32.65 34.69 -14.13
N SER A 155 33.93 34.57 -14.49
CA SER A 155 34.96 35.48 -14.02
C SER A 155 34.80 36.78 -14.79
N ASP A 156 34.15 37.78 -14.19
CA ASP A 156 34.15 39.17 -14.65
C ASP A 156 35.49 39.86 -14.36
#